data_AF-A0A0Q5MUP5-F1
#
_entry.id   AF-A0A0Q5MUP5-F1
#
_cell.length_a   1.000
_cell.length_b   1.000
_cell.length_c   1.000
_cell.angle_alpha   90.00
_cell.angle_beta   90.00
_cell.angle_gamma   90.00
#
_symmetry.space_group_name_H-M   'P 1'
#
loop_
_entity.id
_entity.type
_entity.pdbx_description
1 polymer ?
#
loop_
_entity_poly.entity_id
_entity_poly.type
_entity_poly.pdbx_seq_one_letter_code
_entity_poly.pdbx_strand_id
1 'polypeptide(L)'
;MPTSSPVAVPSTPCPSCGEDARLAANPYYGTGLSVHPHVVTCTHCGRLGFAPRADSGPADDAEATPAVRGPWRRLTAWLGAA
;
A
#
# COMPACT_ATOMS: atom_id res chain seq x y z
N MET A 1 5.72 -27.23 28.47
CA MET A 1 6.00 -26.84 27.08
C MET A 1 5.18 -25.58 26.80
N PRO A 2 5.78 -24.39 26.59
CA PRO A 2 4.98 -23.22 26.25
C PRO A 2 4.38 -23.41 24.86
N THR A 3 3.06 -23.36 24.74
CA THR A 3 2.37 -23.34 23.45
C THR A 3 2.61 -21.95 22.84
N SER A 4 3.37 -21.89 21.75
CA SER A 4 3.52 -20.64 20.99
C SER A 4 2.22 -20.43 20.21
N SER A 5 1.36 -19.54 20.69
CA SER A 5 0.23 -19.06 19.89
C SER A 5 0.75 -18.45 18.59
N PRO A 6 0.14 -18.74 17.43
CA PRO A 6 0.53 -18.09 16.19
C PRO A 6 0.25 -16.59 16.34
N VAL A 7 1.31 -15.79 16.32
CA VAL A 7 1.19 -14.33 16.29
C VAL A 7 0.47 -14.01 14.98
N ALA A 8 -0.78 -13.55 15.07
CA ALA A 8 -1.53 -13.15 13.90
C ALA A 8 -0.77 -12.01 13.22
N VAL A 9 -0.28 -12.26 12.01
CA VAL A 9 0.41 -11.23 11.22
C VAL A 9 -0.67 -10.26 10.75
N PRO A 10 -0.59 -8.96 11.07
CA PRO A 10 -1.58 -8.01 10.61
C PRO A 10 -1.60 -7.98 9.08
N SER A 11 -2.80 -8.08 8.52
CA SER A 11 -3.05 -8.02 7.08
C SER A 11 -4.11 -6.97 6.73
N THR A 12 -4.11 -6.54 5.48
CA THR A 12 -5.07 -5.57 4.93
C THR A 12 -5.30 -5.89 3.45
N PRO A 13 -6.49 -5.62 2.88
CA PRO A 13 -6.71 -5.80 1.46
C PRO A 13 -5.76 -4.92 0.63
N CYS A 14 -5.12 -5.52 -0.37
CA CYS A 14 -4.23 -4.82 -1.26
C CYS A 14 -5.02 -3.79 -2.08
N PRO A 15 -4.65 -2.49 -2.05
CA PRO A 15 -5.39 -1.48 -2.81
C PRO A 15 -5.24 -1.66 -4.34
N SER A 16 -4.24 -2.42 -4.81
CA SER A 16 -4.06 -2.70 -6.23
C SER A 16 -4.90 -3.88 -6.72
N CYS A 17 -4.95 -5.00 -6.00
CA CYS A 17 -5.57 -6.25 -6.46
C CYS A 17 -6.70 -6.80 -5.57
N GLY A 18 -6.91 -6.23 -4.38
CA GLY A 18 -7.93 -6.67 -3.43
C GLY A 18 -7.50 -7.81 -2.49
N GLU A 19 -6.56 -8.65 -2.92
CA GLU A 19 -6.03 -9.78 -2.13
C GLU A 19 -5.37 -9.36 -0.81
N ASP A 20 -5.31 -10.28 0.15
CA ASP A 20 -4.61 -10.06 1.43
C ASP A 20 -3.15 -9.64 1.21
N ALA A 21 -2.76 -8.56 1.87
CA ALA A 21 -1.41 -8.03 1.88
C ALA A 21 -0.91 -7.90 3.33
N ARG A 22 0.38 -8.13 3.53
CA ARG A 22 1.01 -7.96 4.84
C ARG A 22 1.09 -6.47 5.17
N LEU A 23 0.61 -6.12 6.36
CA LEU A 23 0.74 -4.80 6.94
C LEU A 23 1.89 -4.83 7.95
N ALA A 24 2.83 -3.89 7.85
CA ALA A 24 3.94 -3.78 8.80
C ALA A 24 4.14 -2.32 9.22
N ALA A 25 4.66 -2.11 10.43
CA ALA A 25 5.07 -0.78 10.88
C ALA A 25 6.24 -0.28 10.02
N ASN A 26 6.19 1.00 9.63
CA ASN A 26 7.30 1.65 8.94
C ASN A 26 8.38 2.01 9.97
N PRO A 27 9.59 1.41 9.92
CA PRO A 27 10.65 1.69 10.89
C PRO A 27 11.18 3.13 10.81
N TYR A 28 10.95 3.81 9.69
CA TYR A 28 11.36 5.19 9.48
C TYR A 28 10.29 6.20 9.89
N TYR A 29 9.12 5.76 10.35
CA TYR A 29 8.02 6.67 10.69
C TYR A 29 8.46 7.73 11.70
N GLY A 30 8.15 9.00 11.40
CA GLY A 30 8.55 10.15 12.23
C GLY A 30 10.00 10.60 12.03
N THR A 31 10.76 9.96 11.14
CA THR A 31 12.11 10.38 10.76
C THR A 31 12.11 11.03 9.37
N GLY A 32 12.72 12.20 9.26
CA GLY A 32 12.82 12.95 8.01
C GLY A 32 11.44 13.22 7.38
N LEU A 33 11.24 12.76 6.15
CA LEU A 33 10.00 12.92 5.37
C LEU A 33 9.02 11.73 5.50
N SER A 34 9.31 10.75 6.35
CA SER A 34 8.48 9.54 6.48
C SER A 34 7.24 9.79 7.34
N VAL A 35 6.13 10.13 6.69
CA VAL A 35 4.85 10.48 7.36
C VAL A 35 3.84 9.33 7.47
N HIS A 36 4.13 8.18 6.87
CA HIS A 36 3.23 7.02 6.87
C HIS A 36 3.64 5.99 7.93
N PRO A 37 2.74 5.64 8.87
CA PRO A 37 3.07 4.74 9.98
C PRO A 37 3.19 3.27 9.56
N HIS A 38 2.59 2.89 8.45
CA HIS A 38 2.54 1.50 7.99
C HIS A 38 2.86 1.37 6.52
N VAL A 39 3.49 0.24 6.19
CA VAL A 39 3.77 -0.21 4.83
C VAL A 39 2.97 -1.47 4.52
N VAL A 40 2.57 -1.61 3.26
CA VAL A 40 1.83 -2.75 2.71
C VAL A 40 2.70 -3.47 1.71
N THR A 41 2.83 -4.78 1.88
CA THR A 41 3.51 -5.68 0.95
C THR A 41 2.56 -6.77 0.49
N CYS A 42 2.22 -6.78 -0.79
CA CYS A 42 1.36 -7.80 -1.40
C CYS A 42 2.20 -8.78 -2.21
N THR A 43 2.19 -10.06 -1.82
CA THR A 43 2.89 -11.13 -2.54
C THR A 43 2.13 -11.61 -3.78
N HIS A 44 0.84 -11.30 -3.91
CA HIS A 44 0.03 -11.70 -5.07
C HIS A 44 0.31 -10.84 -6.31
N CYS A 45 0.29 -9.51 -6.18
CA CYS A 45 0.56 -8.58 -7.29
C CYS A 45 1.92 -7.88 -7.24
N GLY A 46 2.71 -8.14 -6.19
CA GLY A 46 4.03 -7.51 -5.99
C GLY A 46 3.98 -6.05 -5.53
N ARG A 47 2.82 -5.54 -5.07
CA ARG A 47 2.71 -4.16 -4.58
C ARG A 47 3.54 -3.97 -3.31
N LEU A 48 4.38 -2.94 -3.30
CA LEU A 48 5.02 -2.39 -2.12
C LEU A 48 4.67 -0.90 -2.02
N GLY A 49 4.23 -0.43 -0.86
CA GLY A 49 3.92 0.98 -0.66
C GLY A 49 3.39 1.26 0.74
N PHE A 50 2.82 2.45 0.95
CA PHE A 50 2.23 2.83 2.23
C PHE A 50 0.79 2.32 2.35
N ALA A 51 0.40 2.01 3.58
CA ALA A 51 -0.99 1.69 3.87
C ALA A 51 -1.86 2.95 3.70
N PRO A 52 -3.05 2.83 3.08
CA PRO A 52 -4.00 3.93 3.10
C PRO A 52 -4.34 4.28 4.55
N ARG A 53 -4.34 5.57 4.87
CA ARG A 53 -4.75 6.04 6.19
C ARG A 53 -6.23 5.73 6.33
N ALA A 54 -6.62 5.08 7.43
CA ALA A 54 -8.03 5.02 7.80
C ALA A 54 -8.40 6.42 8.29
N ASP A 55 -8.76 7.31 7.38
CA ASP A 55 -9.26 8.64 7.68
C ASP A 55 -10.64 8.51 8.34
N SER A 56 -10.64 8.38 9.68
CA SER A 56 -11.83 8.65 10.50
C SER A 56 -11.95 10.17 10.71
N GLY A 57 -12.14 10.91 9.62
CA GLY A 57 -12.36 12.35 9.59
C GLY A 57 -12.82 12.76 8.19
N PRO A 58 -13.75 13.72 8.04
CA PRO A 58 -14.23 14.12 6.72
C PRO A 58 -13.07 14.61 5.87
N ALA A 59 -12.75 13.84 4.84
CA ALA A 59 -11.73 14.15 3.85
C ALA A 59 -12.22 15.33 3.01
N ASP A 60 -11.59 16.49 3.18
CA ASP A 60 -11.58 17.52 2.15
C ASP A 60 -10.68 17.02 1.01
N ASP A 61 -11.25 17.02 -0.18
CA ASP A 61 -10.70 16.59 -1.46
C ASP A 61 -9.22 16.94 -1.69
N ALA A 62 -8.40 15.91 -1.94
CA ALA A 62 -7.19 16.04 -2.75
C ALA A 62 -6.91 14.73 -3.48
N GLU A 63 -7.56 14.62 -4.65
CA GLU A 63 -7.05 13.94 -5.84
C GLU A 63 -6.73 12.44 -5.67
N ALA A 64 -7.81 11.65 -5.64
CA ALA A 64 -7.74 10.25 -6.02
C ALA A 64 -7.30 10.14 -7.49
N THR A 65 -6.00 10.00 -7.75
CA THR A 65 -5.55 9.55 -9.07
C THR A 65 -6.14 8.16 -9.30
N PRO A 66 -6.99 7.95 -10.33
CA PRO A 66 -7.52 6.63 -10.61
C PRO A 66 -6.34 5.73 -10.97
N ALA A 67 -6.10 4.70 -10.15
CA ALA A 67 -5.17 3.65 -10.50
C ALA A 67 -5.72 2.94 -11.74
N VAL A 68 -5.30 3.39 -12.93
CA VAL A 68 -5.69 2.80 -14.20
C VAL A 68 -5.17 1.37 -14.23
N ARG A 69 -6.07 0.42 -13.95
CA ARG A 69 -5.82 -1.02 -14.01
C ARG A 69 -5.80 -1.44 -15.48
N GLY A 70 -4.64 -1.85 -16.00
CA GLY A 70 -4.53 -2.53 -17.29
C GLY A 70 -3.12 -2.64 -17.85
N PRO A 71 -2.85 -3.63 -18.75
CA PRO A 71 -1.56 -3.81 -19.42
C PRO A 71 -1.17 -2.65 -20.37
N TRP A 72 -2.08 -1.68 -20.56
CA TRP A 72 -1.93 -0.53 -21.43
C TRP A 72 -0.91 0.52 -20.96
N ARG A 73 -0.43 0.49 -19.70
CA ARG A 73 0.64 1.38 -19.21
C ARG A 73 2.00 1.16 -19.88
N ARG A 74 2.22 0.03 -20.57
CA ARG A 74 3.50 -0.24 -21.26
C ARG A 74 3.60 0.46 -22.61
N LEU A 75 2.48 0.81 -23.24
CA LEU A 75 2.49 1.43 -24.58
C LEU A 75 2.59 2.96 -24.53
N THR A 76 2.07 3.62 -23.49
CA THR A 76 2.11 5.09 -23.42
C THR A 76 3.41 5.66 -22.84
N ALA A 77 4.25 4.86 -22.19
CA ALA A 77 5.54 5.30 -21.66
C ALA A 77 6.60 5.61 -22.75
N TRP A 78 6.40 5.12 -23.99
CA TRP A 78 7.32 5.36 -25.10
C TRP A 78 6.96 6.58 -25.97
N LEU A 79 5.79 7.19 -25.78
CA LEU A 79 5.28 8.25 -26.66
C LEU A 79 5.24 9.65 -26.01
N GLY A 80 5.68 9.81 -24.76
CA GLY A 80 5.58 11.06 -24.01
C GLY A 80 6.91 11.75 -23.63
N ALA A 81 8.04 11.27 -24.14
CA ALA A 81 9.34 11.93 -23.99
C ALA A 81 9.81 12.43 -25.36
N ALA A 82 9.23 13.54 -25.80
CA ALA A 82 9.75 14.39 -26.88
C ALA A 82 9.39 15.84 -26.53
#